data_AF-A0A166QMH9-F1
#
_entry.id   AF-A0A166QMH9-F1
#
_cell.length_a   1.000
_cell.length_b   1.000
_cell.length_c   1.000
_cell.angle_alpha   90.00
_cell.angle_beta   90.00
_cell.angle_gamma   90.00
#
_symmetry.space_group_name_H-M   'P 1'
#
loop_
_entity.id
_entity.type
_entity.pdbx_description
1 polymer ?
#
loop_
_entity_poly.entity_id
_entity_poly.type
_entity_poly.pdbx_seq_one_letter_code
_entity_poly.pdbx_strand_id
1 'polypeptide(L)'
;MEAERVQVAACLWRFMENESRLDITQATQPSIPPKQADYPRVRFWHRVDYSTEDESDNVNGRNLRQMEDENGTPIPEMECQMIREYSRSFFNQEILQQPQNLPRLWREATGDLIAKAVLAITTTFPNFRLCDNNWKVNHFISPFYSDWKETHPTAPVGITVEQTRVPNTEGISVSRKRKHTTASSPIIKRTRTSASTIVSVEGEQDSGGDKLSTNGERSGSEVRELQAGAKKQFGSRAQSYDPGPSYTVFNTYADGPEVIEGGRFDFMLTQVGSK
;
A
#
# COMPACT_ATOMS: atom_id res chain seq x y z
N MET A 1 -12.30 27.98 1.23
CA MET A 1 -11.20 27.08 1.60
C MET A 1 -11.35 25.67 1.02
N GLU A 2 -12.55 25.10 0.91
CA GLU A 2 -12.73 23.76 0.29
C GLU A 2 -12.57 23.77 -1.24
N ALA A 3 -13.03 24.84 -1.91
CA ALA A 3 -12.89 24.98 -3.37
C ALA A 3 -11.42 25.06 -3.85
N GLU A 4 -10.54 25.72 -3.10
CA GLU A 4 -9.11 25.82 -3.45
C GLU A 4 -8.38 24.48 -3.33
N ARG A 5 -8.77 23.61 -2.38
CA ARG A 5 -8.19 22.27 -2.25
C ARG A 5 -8.55 21.36 -3.42
N VAL A 6 -9.77 21.47 -3.94
CA VAL A 6 -10.21 20.73 -5.13
C VAL A 6 -9.45 21.19 -6.37
N GLN A 7 -9.16 22.49 -6.48
CA GLN A 7 -8.49 23.07 -7.64
C GLN A 7 -7.00 22.73 -7.69
N VAL A 8 -6.31 22.69 -6.54
CA VAL A 8 -4.92 22.22 -6.46
C VAL A 8 -4.82 20.72 -6.76
N ALA A 9 -5.75 19.90 -6.25
CA ALA A 9 -5.78 18.47 -6.56
C ALA A 9 -6.05 18.21 -8.06
N ALA A 10 -6.97 18.96 -8.68
CA ALA A 10 -7.24 18.85 -10.11
C ALA A 10 -6.05 19.33 -10.97
N CYS A 11 -5.35 20.39 -10.57
CA CYS A 11 -4.13 20.85 -11.26
C CYS A 11 -2.98 19.86 -11.13
N LEU A 12 -2.76 19.25 -9.95
CA LEU A 12 -1.78 18.17 -9.77
C LEU A 12 -2.15 16.93 -10.58
N TRP A 13 -3.42 16.58 -10.64
CA TRP A 13 -3.89 15.45 -11.44
C TRP A 13 -3.65 15.67 -12.93
N ARG A 14 -3.99 16.87 -13.45
CA ARG A 14 -3.73 17.24 -14.84
C ARG A 14 -2.25 17.39 -15.15
N PHE A 15 -1.44 17.73 -14.16
CA PHE A 15 0.02 17.76 -14.28
C PHE A 15 0.60 16.35 -14.38
N MET A 16 0.15 15.40 -13.55
CA MET A 16 0.55 13.99 -13.66
C MET A 16 0.07 13.33 -14.98
N GLU A 17 -1.10 13.72 -15.48
CA GLU A 17 -1.64 13.25 -16.76
C GLU A 17 -0.99 13.92 -17.99
N ASN A 18 -0.26 15.02 -17.80
CA ASN A 18 0.46 15.72 -18.87
C ASN A 18 1.98 15.46 -18.83
N GLU A 19 2.55 15.12 -17.67
CA GLU A 19 3.92 14.58 -17.55
C GLU A 19 4.05 13.15 -18.08
N SER A 20 2.95 12.40 -18.18
CA SER A 20 2.92 11.14 -18.95
C SER A 20 3.12 11.36 -20.46
N ARG A 21 3.18 12.62 -20.92
CA ARG A 21 3.39 12.99 -22.33
C ARG A 21 4.72 13.68 -22.60
N LEU A 22 5.54 13.96 -21.59
CA LEU A 22 6.90 14.45 -21.76
C LEU A 22 7.85 13.25 -21.81
N ASP A 23 8.22 12.86 -23.03
CA ASP A 23 9.40 12.05 -23.34
C ASP A 23 9.58 10.72 -22.57
N ILE A 24 8.65 9.78 -22.77
CA ILE A 24 8.92 8.32 -22.64
C ILE A 24 9.82 7.82 -23.81
N THR A 25 10.61 8.70 -24.42
CA THR A 25 11.53 8.38 -25.53
C THR A 25 12.88 7.86 -25.04
N GLN A 26 13.15 7.89 -23.73
CA GLN A 26 14.05 6.93 -23.10
C GLN A 26 13.24 5.88 -22.35
N ALA A 27 12.43 5.12 -23.09
CA ALA A 27 12.03 3.79 -22.65
C ALA A 27 13.32 2.98 -22.42
N THR A 28 13.83 3.03 -21.19
CA THR A 28 14.83 2.11 -20.67
C THR A 28 14.33 0.73 -21.07
N GLN A 29 15.10 0.08 -21.94
CA GLN A 29 14.96 -1.32 -22.36
C GLN A 29 14.41 -2.17 -21.22
N PRO A 30 13.64 -3.25 -21.49
CA PRO A 30 13.16 -4.20 -20.46
C PRO A 30 14.35 -4.59 -19.59
N SER A 31 14.51 -3.84 -18.50
CA SER A 31 15.83 -3.67 -17.93
C SER A 31 16.01 -4.91 -17.10
N ILE A 32 17.03 -5.68 -17.51
CA ILE A 32 17.56 -6.82 -16.79
C ILE A 32 17.28 -6.60 -15.30
N PRO A 33 16.54 -7.52 -14.63
CA PRO A 33 16.20 -7.36 -13.23
C PRO A 33 17.47 -6.95 -12.47
N PRO A 34 17.43 -5.86 -11.70
CA PRO A 34 18.63 -5.38 -11.03
C PRO A 34 19.17 -6.50 -10.15
N LYS A 35 20.49 -6.68 -10.11
CA LYS A 35 21.11 -7.71 -9.29
C LYS A 35 21.52 -7.11 -7.95
N GLN A 36 21.34 -7.85 -6.87
CA GLN A 36 21.71 -7.40 -5.52
C GLN A 36 23.19 -6.98 -5.43
N ALA A 37 24.06 -7.66 -6.18
CA ALA A 37 25.48 -7.36 -6.23
C ALA A 37 25.80 -5.92 -6.68
N ASP A 38 24.94 -5.33 -7.51
CA ASP A 38 25.12 -3.95 -8.02
C ASP A 38 24.67 -2.90 -6.98
N TYR A 39 23.86 -3.30 -5.99
CA TYR A 39 23.26 -2.42 -4.97
C TYR A 39 23.51 -2.95 -3.54
N PRO A 40 24.78 -3.06 -3.08
CA PRO A 40 25.11 -3.68 -1.80
C PRO A 40 24.62 -2.90 -0.57
N ARG A 41 24.17 -1.66 -0.75
CA ARG A 41 23.66 -0.81 0.34
C ARG A 41 22.17 -0.97 0.59
N VAL A 42 21.43 -1.55 -0.36
CA VAL A 42 20.00 -1.83 -0.20
C VAL A 42 19.86 -2.98 0.79
N ARG A 43 19.26 -2.71 1.95
CA ARG A 43 19.16 -3.65 3.07
C ARG A 43 18.05 -4.65 2.85
N PHE A 44 16.92 -4.17 2.34
CA PHE A 44 15.70 -4.96 2.21
C PHE A 44 15.59 -5.55 0.80
N TRP A 45 16.57 -6.36 0.39
CA TRP A 45 16.54 -6.96 -0.95
C TRP A 45 15.54 -8.12 -1.03
N HIS A 46 15.58 -9.03 -0.05
CA HIS A 46 14.65 -10.16 0.05
C HIS A 46 13.58 -9.89 1.10
N ARG A 47 12.42 -10.55 0.96
CA ARG A 47 11.33 -10.41 1.94
C ARG A 47 11.74 -10.86 3.34
N VAL A 48 12.65 -11.84 3.44
CA VAL A 48 13.14 -12.37 4.73
C VAL A 48 14.01 -11.39 5.50
N ASP A 49 14.58 -10.39 4.80
CA ASP A 49 15.42 -9.35 5.41
C ASP A 49 14.56 -8.28 6.12
N TYR A 50 13.27 -8.21 5.78
CA TYR A 50 12.31 -7.32 6.41
C TYR A 50 11.69 -8.02 7.63
N SER A 51 12.20 -7.65 8.82
CA SER A 51 11.83 -8.32 10.06
C SER A 51 10.46 -7.89 10.60
N THR A 52 9.86 -8.70 11.47
CA THR A 52 8.63 -8.34 12.17
C THR A 52 8.80 -7.15 13.12
N GLU A 53 10.02 -6.86 13.58
CA GLU A 53 10.29 -5.67 14.39
C GLU A 53 10.08 -4.40 13.55
N ASP A 54 10.48 -4.45 12.27
CA ASP A 54 10.24 -3.37 11.31
C ASP A 54 8.76 -3.22 10.92
N GLU A 55 7.94 -4.26 11.08
CA GLU A 55 6.48 -4.20 10.90
C GLU A 55 5.77 -3.49 12.07
N SER A 56 6.31 -3.58 13.29
CA SER A 56 5.66 -3.03 14.49
C SER A 56 5.53 -1.50 14.46
N ASP A 57 6.49 -0.83 13.81
CA ASP A 57 6.47 0.61 13.55
C ASP A 57 5.52 0.98 12.40
N ASN A 58 5.04 0.02 11.62
CA ASN A 58 4.17 0.26 10.47
C ASN A 58 2.69 0.26 10.86
N VAL A 59 2.32 1.20 11.73
CA VAL A 59 0.95 1.39 12.22
C VAL A 59 0.06 1.84 11.06
N ASN A 60 -0.48 0.91 10.25
CA ASN A 60 -1.39 1.10 9.09
C ASN A 60 -0.73 1.07 7.69
N GLY A 61 0.42 0.44 7.49
CA GLY A 61 0.98 0.29 6.13
C GLY A 61 1.42 1.61 5.48
N ARG A 62 1.43 2.72 6.22
CA ARG A 62 1.80 4.04 5.72
C ARG A 62 3.31 4.22 5.68
N ASN A 63 4.03 3.51 6.55
CA ASN A 63 5.47 3.62 6.63
C ASN A 63 6.08 2.71 5.57
N LEU A 64 6.70 3.33 4.57
CA LEU A 64 7.43 2.65 3.50
C LEU A 64 8.91 2.51 3.87
N ARG A 65 9.23 2.05 5.09
CA ARG A 65 10.63 1.92 5.54
C ARG A 65 11.45 0.95 4.69
N GLN A 66 10.79 -0.06 4.13
CA GLN A 66 11.41 -1.01 3.20
C GLN A 66 11.80 -0.37 1.86
N MET A 67 11.31 0.83 1.58
CA MET A 67 11.62 1.57 0.36
C MET A 67 12.88 2.38 0.59
N GLU A 68 13.94 1.96 -0.10
CA GLU A 68 15.26 2.55 -0.07
C GLU A 68 15.64 2.95 -1.49
N ASP A 69 16.42 4.02 -1.61
CA ASP A 69 17.08 4.40 -2.85
C ASP A 69 18.26 3.46 -3.18
N GLU A 70 18.95 3.72 -4.28
CA GLU A 70 20.15 2.97 -4.70
C GLU A 70 21.29 3.00 -3.66
N ASN A 71 21.29 4.01 -2.77
CA ASN A 71 22.28 4.19 -1.72
C ASN A 71 21.89 3.53 -0.39
N GLY A 72 20.72 2.88 -0.30
CA GLY A 72 20.19 2.36 0.96
C GLY A 72 19.59 3.43 1.88
N THR A 73 19.33 4.63 1.36
CA THR A 73 18.69 5.72 2.10
C THR A 73 17.17 5.52 2.04
N PRO A 74 16.45 5.61 3.16
CA PRO A 74 14.99 5.57 3.15
C PRO A 74 14.41 6.71 2.30
N ILE A 75 13.38 6.41 1.51
CA ILE A 75 12.70 7.44 0.71
C ILE A 75 12.03 8.49 1.61
N PRO A 76 11.99 9.77 1.19
CA PRO A 76 11.37 10.83 1.97
C PRO A 76 9.85 10.67 2.02
N GLU A 77 9.22 11.13 3.10
CA GLU A 77 7.76 10.99 3.31
C GLU A 77 6.92 11.66 2.19
N MET A 78 7.44 12.74 1.60
CA MET A 78 6.80 13.38 0.46
C MET A 78 6.69 12.43 -0.74
N GLU A 79 7.73 11.63 -1.02
CA GLU A 79 7.71 10.63 -2.09
C GLU A 79 6.79 9.45 -1.74
N CYS A 80 6.78 9.02 -0.47
CA CYS A 80 5.79 8.06 0.01
C CYS A 80 4.35 8.52 -0.24
N GLN A 81 4.08 9.81 -0.05
CA GLN A 81 2.78 10.40 -0.35
C GLN A 81 2.44 10.34 -1.85
N MET A 82 3.40 10.70 -2.71
CA MET A 82 3.21 10.60 -4.17
C MET A 82 2.93 9.17 -4.62
N ILE A 83 3.65 8.18 -4.08
CA ILE A 83 3.43 6.75 -4.36
C ILE A 83 1.99 6.35 -4.02
N ARG A 84 1.51 6.76 -2.84
CA ARG A 84 0.13 6.48 -2.41
C ARG A 84 -0.87 7.16 -3.32
N GLU A 85 -0.70 8.43 -3.64
CA GLU A 85 -1.62 9.17 -4.53
C GLU A 85 -1.69 8.56 -5.93
N TYR A 86 -0.53 8.22 -6.52
CA TYR A 86 -0.44 7.51 -7.79
C TYR A 86 -1.18 6.17 -7.73
N SER A 87 -0.96 5.39 -6.67
CA SER A 87 -1.61 4.09 -6.49
C SER A 87 -3.13 4.21 -6.34
N ARG A 88 -3.65 5.26 -5.67
CA ARG A 88 -5.11 5.54 -5.65
C ARG A 88 -5.61 5.82 -7.06
N SER A 89 -4.87 6.64 -7.82
CA SER A 89 -5.25 6.98 -9.20
C SER A 89 -5.29 5.73 -10.08
N PHE A 90 -4.32 4.83 -9.95
CA PHE A 90 -4.29 3.55 -10.64
C PHE A 90 -5.57 2.72 -10.35
N PHE A 91 -5.92 2.51 -9.07
CA PHE A 91 -7.14 1.76 -8.74
C PHE A 91 -8.43 2.47 -9.16
N ASN A 92 -8.45 3.81 -9.11
CA ASN A 92 -9.56 4.62 -9.63
C ASN A 92 -9.71 4.50 -11.15
N GLN A 93 -8.64 4.25 -11.89
CA GLN A 93 -8.73 3.98 -13.33
C GLN A 93 -9.23 2.55 -13.59
N GLU A 94 -8.69 1.56 -12.87
CA GLU A 94 -9.10 0.16 -13.03
C GLU A 94 -10.58 -0.05 -12.66
N ILE A 95 -11.12 0.62 -11.63
CA ILE A 95 -12.55 0.55 -11.30
C ILE A 95 -13.44 1.17 -12.38
N LEU A 96 -12.97 2.19 -13.09
CA LEU A 96 -13.73 2.81 -14.20
C LEU A 96 -13.71 1.93 -15.44
N GLN A 97 -12.62 1.23 -15.70
CA GLN A 97 -12.48 0.38 -16.87
C GLN A 97 -13.15 -0.98 -16.68
N GLN A 98 -12.95 -1.63 -15.53
CA GLN A 98 -13.36 -3.03 -15.30
C GLN A 98 -13.79 -3.26 -13.84
N PRO A 99 -14.92 -2.67 -13.40
CA PRO A 99 -15.36 -2.75 -12.00
C PRO A 99 -15.57 -4.19 -11.51
N GLN A 100 -15.97 -5.11 -12.39
CA GLN A 100 -16.19 -6.52 -12.09
C GLN A 100 -14.91 -7.35 -11.92
N ASN A 101 -13.76 -6.83 -12.38
CA ASN A 101 -12.48 -7.53 -12.32
C ASN A 101 -11.67 -7.20 -11.07
N LEU A 102 -12.12 -6.22 -10.27
CA LEU A 102 -11.47 -5.87 -9.01
C LEU A 102 -11.83 -6.90 -7.94
N PRO A 103 -10.84 -7.60 -7.38
CA PRO A 103 -11.08 -8.65 -6.39
C PRO A 103 -11.60 -8.06 -5.08
N ARG A 104 -12.21 -8.88 -4.24
CA ARG A 104 -12.59 -8.44 -2.90
C ARG A 104 -11.36 -8.19 -2.03
N LEU A 105 -10.37 -9.07 -2.12
CA LEU A 105 -9.10 -9.00 -1.40
C LEU A 105 -7.95 -9.00 -2.40
N TRP A 106 -6.86 -8.29 -2.09
CA TRP A 106 -5.71 -8.23 -3.02
C TRP A 106 -5.11 -9.61 -3.34
N ARG A 107 -5.13 -10.54 -2.38
CA ARG A 107 -4.70 -11.94 -2.60
C ARG A 107 -5.53 -12.73 -3.61
N GLU A 108 -6.72 -12.24 -3.95
CA GLU A 108 -7.63 -12.82 -4.95
C GLU A 108 -7.50 -12.11 -6.31
N ALA A 109 -6.56 -11.16 -6.44
CA ALA A 109 -6.31 -10.46 -7.69
C ALA A 109 -5.89 -11.43 -8.80
N THR A 110 -6.38 -11.18 -10.02
CA THR A 110 -5.94 -11.90 -11.20
C THR A 110 -4.47 -11.61 -11.48
N GLY A 111 -3.76 -12.58 -12.07
CA GLY A 111 -2.36 -12.40 -12.46
C GLY A 111 -2.14 -11.17 -13.33
N ASP A 112 -3.08 -10.87 -14.23
CA ASP A 112 -3.06 -9.69 -15.10
C ASP A 112 -3.14 -8.38 -14.30
N LEU A 113 -4.03 -8.29 -13.31
CA LEU A 113 -4.17 -7.10 -12.47
C LEU A 113 -2.91 -6.88 -11.63
N ILE A 114 -2.33 -7.96 -11.08
CA ILE A 114 -1.07 -7.90 -10.32
C ILE A 114 0.05 -7.43 -11.25
N ALA A 115 0.19 -8.02 -12.43
CA ALA A 115 1.22 -7.67 -13.40
C ALA A 115 1.11 -6.20 -13.85
N LYS A 116 -0.12 -5.72 -14.12
CA LYS A 116 -0.38 -4.31 -14.43
C LYS A 116 0.00 -3.38 -13.29
N ALA A 117 -0.40 -3.70 -12.06
CA ALA A 117 -0.10 -2.86 -10.91
C ALA A 117 1.41 -2.81 -10.63
N VAL A 118 2.09 -3.96 -10.71
CA VAL A 118 3.55 -4.05 -10.61
C VAL A 118 4.21 -3.22 -11.69
N LEU A 119 3.81 -3.38 -12.95
CA LEU A 119 4.38 -2.63 -14.07
C LEU A 119 4.16 -1.12 -13.90
N ALA A 120 2.95 -0.69 -13.59
CA ALA A 120 2.62 0.73 -13.42
C ALA A 120 3.45 1.37 -12.31
N ILE A 121 3.47 0.76 -11.12
CA ILE A 121 4.19 1.30 -9.96
C ILE A 121 5.70 1.27 -10.17
N THR A 122 6.26 0.18 -10.69
CA THR A 122 7.72 0.06 -10.89
C THR A 122 8.25 0.93 -12.01
N THR A 123 7.43 1.24 -13.02
CA THR A 123 7.79 2.17 -14.10
C THR A 123 7.84 3.61 -13.59
N THR A 124 6.89 4.00 -12.73
CA THR A 124 6.85 5.35 -12.16
C THR A 124 7.85 5.54 -11.01
N PHE A 125 8.07 4.51 -10.20
CA PHE A 125 8.91 4.57 -9.01
C PHE A 125 9.98 3.45 -9.05
N PRO A 126 11.16 3.73 -9.62
CA PRO A 126 12.23 2.75 -9.80
C PRO A 126 12.71 2.10 -8.49
N ASN A 127 12.55 2.76 -7.35
CA ASN A 127 12.90 2.27 -6.01
C ASN A 127 12.21 0.93 -5.67
N PHE A 128 11.03 0.65 -6.25
CA PHE A 128 10.35 -0.63 -6.07
C PHE A 128 11.04 -1.80 -6.78
N ARG A 129 11.87 -1.52 -7.79
CA ARG A 129 12.62 -2.53 -8.56
C ARG A 129 13.83 -3.06 -7.79
N LEU A 130 14.29 -2.34 -6.77
CA LEU A 130 15.41 -2.72 -5.90
C LEU A 130 14.99 -3.79 -4.88
N CYS A 131 14.43 -4.90 -5.36
CA CYS A 131 14.05 -6.06 -4.56
C CYS A 131 13.89 -7.31 -5.42
N ASP A 132 13.96 -8.47 -4.77
CA ASP A 132 13.67 -9.74 -5.43
C ASP A 132 12.16 -9.94 -5.65
N ASN A 133 11.78 -10.53 -6.79
CA ASN A 133 10.40 -10.94 -7.08
C ASN A 133 9.31 -9.86 -6.84
N ASN A 134 9.64 -8.58 -6.98
CA ASN A 134 8.74 -7.45 -6.75
C ASN A 134 8.04 -7.49 -5.36
N TRP A 135 8.69 -8.07 -4.34
CA TRP A 135 8.04 -8.29 -3.04
C TRP A 135 7.66 -6.98 -2.36
N LYS A 136 8.43 -5.89 -2.54
CA LYS A 136 8.13 -4.56 -1.99
C LYS A 136 6.81 -4.01 -2.52
N VAL A 137 6.54 -4.20 -3.82
CA VAL A 137 5.29 -3.76 -4.45
C VAL A 137 4.12 -4.55 -3.89
N ASN A 138 4.23 -5.88 -3.85
CA ASN A 138 3.17 -6.75 -3.34
C ASN A 138 2.86 -6.47 -1.86
N HIS A 139 3.91 -6.26 -1.06
CA HIS A 139 3.80 -5.89 0.35
C HIS A 139 3.13 -4.53 0.54
N PHE A 140 3.46 -3.55 -0.30
CA PHE A 140 2.85 -2.22 -0.26
C PHE A 140 1.38 -2.23 -0.70
N ILE A 141 1.06 -2.87 -1.82
CA ILE A 141 -0.28 -2.81 -2.41
C ILE A 141 -1.30 -3.55 -1.55
N SER A 142 -0.94 -4.69 -0.95
CA SER A 142 -1.93 -5.53 -0.23
C SER A 142 -2.72 -4.79 0.86
N PRO A 143 -2.09 -4.11 1.84
CA PRO A 143 -2.81 -3.31 2.83
C PRO A 143 -3.44 -2.07 2.20
N PHE A 144 -2.72 -1.39 1.30
CA PHE A 144 -3.17 -0.16 0.67
C PHE A 144 -4.46 -0.34 -0.15
N TYR A 145 -4.57 -1.45 -0.88
CA TYR A 145 -5.75 -1.82 -1.65
C TYR A 145 -6.95 -2.04 -0.73
N SER A 146 -6.75 -2.68 0.42
CA SER A 146 -7.83 -2.94 1.37
C SER A 146 -8.40 -1.62 1.92
N ASP A 147 -7.53 -0.70 2.34
CA ASP A 147 -7.92 0.64 2.80
C ASP A 147 -8.63 1.45 1.70
N TRP A 148 -8.11 1.40 0.48
CA TRP A 148 -8.73 2.06 -0.67
C TRP A 148 -10.11 1.47 -0.97
N LYS A 149 -10.26 0.14 -0.94
CA LYS A 149 -11.53 -0.54 -1.24
C LYS A 149 -12.61 -0.25 -0.21
N GLU A 150 -12.25 -0.14 1.06
CA GLU A 150 -13.17 0.24 2.14
C GLU A 150 -13.74 1.66 1.94
N THR A 151 -12.93 2.57 1.40
CA THR A 151 -13.34 3.96 1.12
C THR A 151 -14.06 4.12 -0.22
N HIS A 152 -13.94 3.15 -1.13
CA HIS A 152 -14.56 3.15 -2.45
C HIS A 152 -15.47 1.93 -2.61
N PRO A 153 -16.59 1.86 -1.87
CA PRO A 153 -17.54 0.78 -2.05
C PRO A 153 -18.01 0.81 -3.50
N THR A 154 -17.64 -0.23 -4.26
CA THR A 154 -18.25 -0.48 -5.57
C THR A 154 -19.74 -0.52 -5.33
N ALA A 155 -20.49 0.33 -6.03
CA ALA A 155 -21.94 0.36 -5.96
C ALA A 155 -22.43 -1.09 -5.91
N PRO A 156 -23.31 -1.46 -4.95
CA PRO A 156 -23.71 -2.84 -4.76
C PRO A 156 -24.12 -3.35 -6.12
N VAL A 157 -23.31 -4.25 -6.69
CA VAL A 157 -23.57 -4.88 -7.98
C VAL A 157 -24.98 -5.40 -7.81
N GLY A 158 -25.90 -4.77 -8.52
CA GLY A 158 -27.31 -4.79 -8.18
C GLY A 158 -27.70 -6.22 -7.84
N ILE A 159 -28.23 -6.37 -6.62
CA ILE A 159 -29.46 -7.10 -6.38
C ILE A 159 -29.56 -8.28 -7.33
N THR A 160 -29.20 -9.47 -6.84
CA THR A 160 -29.75 -10.73 -7.34
C THR A 160 -31.18 -10.43 -7.75
N VAL A 161 -31.43 -10.33 -9.06
CA VAL A 161 -32.78 -10.30 -9.59
C VAL A 161 -33.32 -11.63 -9.09
N GLU A 162 -34.06 -11.53 -7.99
CA GLU A 162 -34.85 -12.62 -7.45
C GLU A 162 -35.65 -13.08 -8.65
N GLN A 163 -35.21 -14.19 -9.22
CA GLN A 163 -35.85 -14.81 -10.36
C GLN A 163 -37.26 -15.06 -9.89
N THR A 164 -38.19 -14.19 -10.31
CA THR A 164 -39.58 -14.17 -9.91
C THR A 164 -40.10 -15.57 -10.08
N ARG A 165 -40.14 -16.33 -8.98
CA ARG A 165 -40.91 -17.55 -8.93
C ARG A 165 -42.33 -17.07 -9.12
N VAL A 166 -42.88 -17.54 -10.23
CA VAL A 166 -44.28 -17.42 -10.64
C VAL A 166 -45.17 -17.41 -9.40
N PRO A 167 -46.07 -16.44 -9.25
CA PRO A 167 -46.95 -16.36 -8.09
C PRO A 167 -47.82 -17.61 -8.08
N ASN A 168 -47.59 -18.51 -7.12
CA ASN A 168 -48.63 -19.44 -6.74
C ASN A 168 -49.38 -18.87 -5.54
N THR A 169 -50.67 -18.84 -5.74
CA THR A 169 -51.69 -18.06 -5.06
C THR A 169 -51.93 -18.55 -3.63
N GLU A 170 -52.30 -17.59 -2.78
CA GLU A 170 -53.07 -17.73 -1.54
C GLU A 170 -52.38 -18.23 -0.27
N GLY A 171 -52.24 -17.28 0.67
CA GLY A 171 -52.53 -17.59 2.08
C GLY A 171 -51.70 -16.85 3.13
N ILE A 172 -52.37 -15.92 3.83
CA ILE A 172 -52.23 -15.67 5.28
C ILE A 172 -51.02 -14.77 5.67
N SER A 173 -51.24 -13.47 5.94
CA SER A 173 -51.47 -12.88 7.29
C SER A 173 -50.38 -13.31 8.30
N VAL A 174 -49.58 -12.45 8.95
CA VAL A 174 -49.98 -11.49 9.98
C VAL A 174 -48.83 -10.49 10.21
N SER A 175 -49.22 -9.23 10.37
CA SER A 175 -48.44 -8.09 10.82
C SER A 175 -47.75 -8.31 12.19
N ARG A 176 -46.43 -8.08 12.30
CA ARG A 176 -45.78 -7.82 13.59
C ARG A 176 -44.91 -6.56 13.56
N LYS A 177 -45.53 -5.49 14.01
CA LYS A 177 -44.99 -4.18 14.37
C LYS A 177 -44.05 -4.32 15.57
N ARG A 178 -42.73 -4.32 15.36
CA ARG A 178 -41.73 -4.16 16.44
C ARG A 178 -41.50 -2.67 16.70
N LYS A 179 -41.97 -2.21 17.85
CA LYS A 179 -41.61 -0.90 18.43
C LYS A 179 -40.15 -0.96 18.88
N HIS A 180 -39.27 -0.12 18.33
CA HIS A 180 -37.94 0.09 18.92
C HIS A 180 -37.95 1.38 19.74
N THR A 181 -37.74 1.20 21.04
CA THR A 181 -37.59 2.21 22.07
C THR A 181 -36.32 3.04 21.85
N THR A 182 -36.48 4.35 21.90
CA THR A 182 -35.42 5.36 21.90
C THR A 182 -34.78 5.44 23.28
N ALA A 183 -33.58 4.87 23.44
CA ALA A 183 -32.75 5.07 24.62
C ALA A 183 -31.74 6.19 24.37
N SER A 184 -31.99 7.29 25.06
CA SER A 184 -31.13 8.46 25.25
C SER A 184 -29.70 8.06 25.61
N SER A 185 -28.71 8.61 24.88
CA SER A 185 -27.30 8.58 25.29
C SER A 185 -26.84 10.00 25.68
N PRO A 186 -26.04 10.14 26.74
CA PRO A 186 -25.78 11.42 27.38
C PRO A 186 -24.72 12.24 26.63
N ILE A 187 -24.99 13.55 26.62
CA ILE A 187 -24.15 14.64 26.18
C ILE A 187 -22.84 14.65 26.98
N ILE A 188 -21.71 14.36 26.33
CA ILE A 188 -20.37 14.57 26.89
C ILE A 188 -19.94 16.00 26.56
N LYS A 189 -19.99 16.86 27.59
CA LYS A 189 -19.39 18.20 27.58
C LYS A 189 -17.86 18.05 27.58
N ARG A 190 -17.19 18.37 26.47
CA ARG A 190 -15.73 18.54 26.44
C ARG A 190 -15.37 20.00 26.71
N THR A 191 -14.71 20.18 27.85
CA THR A 191 -14.16 21.42 28.39
C THR A 191 -13.03 21.93 27.50
N ARG A 192 -13.10 23.24 27.22
CA ARG A 192 -12.11 24.06 26.51
C ARG A 192 -10.97 24.40 27.48
N THR A 193 -9.74 23.97 27.18
CA THR A 193 -8.53 24.45 27.85
C THR A 193 -7.69 25.25 26.88
N SER A 194 -7.45 26.48 27.27
CA SER A 194 -6.79 27.56 26.54
C SER A 194 -5.27 27.54 26.74
N ALA A 195 -4.60 28.27 25.85
CA ALA A 195 -3.31 28.93 25.99
C ALA A 195 -2.05 28.08 25.78
N SER A 196 -1.42 28.29 24.62
CA SER A 196 0.04 28.26 24.51
C SER A 196 0.52 29.56 23.88
N THR A 197 1.25 30.29 24.71
CA THR A 197 2.01 31.51 24.49
C THR A 197 2.89 31.44 23.24
N ILE A 198 2.75 32.44 22.36
CA ILE A 198 3.72 32.74 21.29
C ILE A 198 4.77 33.66 21.91
N VAL A 199 6.01 33.18 21.99
CA VAL A 199 7.18 34.01 22.26
C VAL A 199 7.82 34.34 20.91
N SER A 200 7.75 35.62 20.54
CA SER A 200 8.59 36.20 19.50
C SER A 200 10.02 36.32 20.02
N VAL A 201 10.99 35.84 19.24
CA VAL A 201 12.40 36.27 19.35
C VAL A 201 12.89 36.57 17.95
N GLU A 202 13.04 37.86 17.67
CA GLU A 202 13.88 38.39 16.60
C GLU A 202 15.34 38.33 17.04
N GLY A 203 16.24 38.06 16.10
CA GLY A 203 17.68 38.05 16.35
C GLY A 203 18.49 37.80 15.09
N GLU A 204 18.68 38.86 14.30
CA GLU A 204 19.86 39.01 13.43
C GLU A 204 21.13 39.06 14.30
N GLN A 205 22.18 38.31 13.95
CA GLN A 205 23.56 38.80 13.92
C GLN A 205 24.54 37.72 13.43
N ASP A 206 25.08 38.01 12.24
CA ASP A 206 26.49 38.11 11.86
C ASP A 206 27.60 37.48 12.74
N SER A 207 28.68 37.15 12.03
CA SER A 207 30.09 36.95 12.42
C SER A 207 30.61 35.52 12.47
N GLY A 208 31.55 35.28 11.54
CA GLY A 208 32.38 34.08 11.48
C GLY A 208 33.44 34.04 12.57
N GLY A 209 34.03 32.85 12.71
CA GLY A 209 35.11 32.61 13.63
C GLY A 209 35.54 31.15 13.62
N ASP A 210 36.55 30.86 12.82
CA ASP A 210 37.46 29.73 13.00
C ASP A 210 37.89 29.61 14.48
N LYS A 211 37.89 28.37 15.02
CA LYS A 211 38.94 27.85 15.92
C LYS A 211 38.71 26.38 16.30
N LEU A 212 39.66 25.56 15.83
CA LEU A 212 40.50 24.63 16.58
C LEU A 212 39.91 23.84 17.78
N SER A 213 39.96 22.50 17.62
CA SER A 213 40.38 21.46 18.59
C SER A 213 40.18 21.68 20.09
N THR A 214 39.57 20.71 20.77
CA THR A 214 40.28 19.88 21.78
C THR A 214 39.46 18.67 22.23
N ASN A 215 40.20 17.59 22.49
CA ASN A 215 39.75 16.31 23.00
C ASN A 215 39.12 16.41 24.40
N GLY A 216 38.16 15.54 24.68
CA GLY A 216 37.59 15.35 26.00
C GLY A 216 37.10 13.92 26.19
N GLU A 217 38.04 13.01 26.45
CA GLU A 217 37.76 11.71 27.05
C GLU A 217 36.94 11.91 28.34
N ARG A 218 35.77 11.29 28.43
CA ARG A 218 35.06 11.13 29.70
C ARG A 218 34.61 9.68 29.87
N SER A 219 35.56 8.89 30.37
CA SER A 219 35.29 7.65 31.09
C SER A 219 34.48 7.98 32.35
N GLY A 220 33.38 7.27 32.56
CA GLY A 220 32.44 7.52 33.64
C GLY A 220 31.52 6.33 33.84
N SER A 221 32.07 5.29 34.45
CA SER A 221 31.36 4.17 35.07
C SER A 221 30.32 4.67 36.09
N GLU A 222 29.06 4.29 35.95
CA GLU A 222 28.16 4.19 37.11
C GLU A 222 27.27 2.96 36.97
N VAL A 223 27.70 1.92 37.68
CA VAL A 223 26.94 0.70 37.96
C VAL A 223 25.84 1.08 38.95
N ARG A 224 24.58 1.09 38.53
CA ARG A 224 23.43 1.05 39.44
C ARG A 224 22.71 -0.28 39.31
N GLU A 225 23.16 -1.17 40.17
CA GLU A 225 22.46 -2.35 40.64
C GLU A 225 21.24 -1.90 41.45
N LEU A 226 20.03 -2.09 40.89
CA LEU A 226 18.79 -2.02 41.66
C LEU A 226 18.16 -3.41 41.69
N GLN A 227 17.93 -3.81 42.94
CA GLN A 227 17.42 -5.08 43.41
C GLN A 227 15.98 -5.35 42.95
N ALA A 228 15.76 -6.61 42.61
CA ALA A 228 14.69 -7.49 43.07
C ALA A 228 13.28 -6.92 43.34
N GLY A 229 12.30 -7.53 42.68
CA GLY A 229 11.07 -7.94 43.37
C GLY A 229 9.76 -7.66 42.66
N ALA A 230 9.34 -8.53 41.75
CA ALA A 230 7.92 -8.87 41.52
C ALA A 230 7.80 -10.05 40.54
N LYS A 231 7.97 -11.29 41.03
CA LYS A 231 7.54 -12.49 40.28
C LYS A 231 6.01 -12.57 40.30
N LYS A 232 5.34 -11.99 39.31
CA LYS A 232 3.95 -12.35 38.99
C LYS A 232 3.99 -13.68 38.25
N GLN A 233 3.58 -14.76 38.93
CA GLN A 233 3.26 -16.03 38.28
C GLN A 233 2.04 -15.82 37.37
N PHE A 234 2.29 -15.60 36.08
CA PHE A 234 1.27 -15.83 35.06
C PHE A 234 1.27 -17.33 34.76
N GLY A 235 0.18 -17.99 35.12
CA GLY A 235 -0.04 -19.38 34.75
C GLY A 235 -0.09 -19.51 33.24
N SER A 236 0.96 -20.11 32.67
CA SER A 236 1.01 -20.52 31.27
C SER A 236 -0.02 -21.62 31.05
N ARG A 237 -1.20 -21.22 30.56
CA ARG A 237 -2.16 -22.14 29.96
C ARG A 237 -1.60 -22.56 28.61
N ALA A 238 -0.87 -23.67 28.59
CA ALA A 238 -0.47 -24.33 27.35
C ALA A 238 -1.74 -24.75 26.59
N GLN A 239 -2.14 -23.95 25.61
CA GLN A 239 -2.99 -24.43 24.53
C GLN A 239 -2.09 -25.25 23.62
N SER A 240 -2.33 -26.56 23.57
CA SER A 240 -1.75 -27.43 22.56
C SER A 240 -2.17 -26.91 21.19
N TYR A 241 -1.25 -26.25 20.50
CA TYR A 241 -1.41 -26.00 19.08
C TYR A 241 -1.26 -27.34 18.37
N ASP A 242 -2.38 -27.83 17.86
CA ASP A 242 -2.41 -28.93 16.90
C ASP A 242 -1.82 -28.36 15.60
N PRO A 243 -0.64 -28.81 15.13
CA PRO A 243 -0.08 -28.32 13.87
C PRO A 243 -0.99 -28.83 12.74
N GLY A 244 -1.86 -27.93 12.27
CA GLY A 244 -2.65 -28.16 11.08
C GLY A 244 -1.76 -28.53 9.87
N PRO A 245 -2.34 -29.16 8.84
CA PRO A 245 -1.58 -29.75 7.75
C PRO A 245 -0.62 -28.73 7.13
N SER A 246 0.67 -29.08 7.12
CA SER A 246 1.71 -28.36 6.42
C SER A 246 1.37 -28.38 4.92
N TYR A 247 0.89 -27.24 4.40
CA TYR A 247 0.78 -27.04 2.96
C TYR A 247 2.18 -26.75 2.45
N THR A 248 2.88 -27.79 1.99
CA THR A 248 3.99 -27.61 1.07
C THR A 248 3.42 -27.01 -0.22
N VAL A 249 3.61 -25.71 -0.41
CA VAL A 249 3.37 -25.07 -1.70
C VAL A 249 4.45 -25.59 -2.64
N PHE A 250 4.11 -26.64 -3.38
CA PHE A 250 4.89 -27.07 -4.54
C PHE A 250 4.73 -26.00 -5.61
N ASN A 251 5.69 -25.07 -5.69
CA ASN A 251 5.96 -24.35 -6.93
C ASN A 251 6.60 -25.33 -7.91
N THR A 252 5.79 -26.18 -8.53
CA THR A 252 6.21 -26.83 -9.78
C THR A 252 6.20 -25.76 -10.86
N TYR A 253 7.35 -25.11 -11.06
CA TYR A 253 7.69 -24.57 -12.37
C TYR A 253 7.76 -25.77 -13.30
N ALA A 254 6.63 -26.08 -13.92
CA ALA A 254 6.56 -27.01 -15.02
C ALA A 254 7.47 -26.48 -16.13
N ASP A 255 8.26 -27.40 -16.67
CA ASP A 255 9.11 -27.23 -17.84
C ASP A 255 8.47 -26.32 -18.90
N GLY A 256 9.30 -25.40 -19.40
CA GLY A 256 8.91 -24.47 -20.44
C GLY A 256 8.44 -25.18 -21.71
N PRO A 257 7.52 -24.57 -22.46
CA PRO A 257 7.03 -25.16 -23.70
C PRO A 257 8.14 -25.22 -24.75
N GLU A 258 8.24 -26.40 -25.39
CA GLU A 258 8.98 -26.62 -26.62
C GLU A 258 8.69 -25.50 -27.64
N VAL A 259 9.77 -25.00 -28.22
CA VAL A 259 9.76 -24.08 -29.35
C VAL A 259 9.15 -24.81 -30.55
N ILE A 260 7.87 -24.57 -30.84
CA ILE A 260 7.28 -24.93 -32.12
C ILE A 260 7.62 -23.80 -33.10
N GLU A 261 8.68 -24.02 -33.87
CA GLU A 261 8.99 -23.23 -35.07
C GLU A 261 7.87 -23.41 -36.11
N GLY A 262 7.44 -22.29 -36.72
CA GLY A 262 6.84 -22.31 -38.05
C GLY A 262 5.31 -22.34 -38.15
N GLY A 263 4.66 -21.23 -37.77
CA GLY A 263 3.25 -20.97 -38.08
C GLY A 263 3.05 -19.59 -38.71
N ARG A 264 3.19 -19.50 -40.03
CA ARG A 264 2.89 -18.30 -40.84
C ARG A 264 1.40 -17.99 -40.76
N PHE A 265 1.01 -17.05 -39.90
CA PHE A 265 -0.35 -16.51 -39.87
C PHE A 265 -0.47 -15.40 -40.92
N ASP A 266 -1.03 -15.74 -42.08
CA ASP A 266 -1.50 -14.75 -43.05
C ASP A 266 -2.75 -14.05 -42.49
N PHE A 267 -2.58 -12.79 -42.11
CA PHE A 267 -3.65 -11.91 -41.66
C PHE A 267 -4.42 -11.41 -42.89
N MET A 268 -5.57 -12.03 -43.22
CA MET A 268 -6.47 -11.48 -44.23
C MET A 268 -7.18 -10.24 -43.68
N LEU A 269 -6.74 -9.07 -44.17
CA LEU A 269 -7.46 -7.81 -44.04
C LEU A 269 -8.67 -7.80 -44.97
N THR A 270 -9.86 -8.03 -44.42
CA THR A 270 -11.12 -7.79 -45.14
C THR A 270 -11.41 -6.29 -45.11
N GLN A 271 -11.24 -5.61 -46.25
CA GLN A 271 -11.75 -4.24 -46.41
C GLN A 271 -13.28 -4.26 -46.48
N VAL A 272 -13.92 -3.53 -45.57
CA VAL A 272 -15.34 -3.17 -45.67
C VAL A 272 -15.42 -1.87 -46.46
N GLY A 273 -15.89 -1.94 -47.70
CA GLY A 273 -16.22 -0.78 -48.52
C GLY A 273 -17.55 -0.17 -48.10
N SER A 274 -17.56 1.13 -47.80
CA SER A 274 -18.78 1.93 -47.69
C SER A 274 -19.41 2.13 -49.08
N LYS A 275 -20.73 1.92 -49.15
CA LYS A 275 -21.60 2.47 -50.20
C LYS A 275 -22.27 3.73 -49.67
#